data_AF-A0A240UK17-F1
#
_entry.id   AF-A0A240UK17-F1
#
_cell.length_a   1.000
_cell.length_b   1.000
_cell.length_c   1.000
_cell.angle_alpha   90.00
_cell.angle_beta   90.00
_cell.angle_gamma   90.00
#
_symmetry.space_group_name_H-M   'P 1'
#
loop_
_entity.id
_entity.type
_entity.pdbx_description
1 polymer ?
#
loop_
_entity_poly.entity_id
_entity_poly.type
_entity_poly.pdbx_seq_one_letter_code
_entity_poly.pdbx_strand_id
1 'polypeptide(L)'
;MTEAAVFEIVELEDGQFVLRAADSDDKNEPLASIRFSSQTLELLRHHRFDVAREMLDHLISRSVLADDDDAIDAPEPAAIH
;
A
#
# COMPACT_ATOMS: atom_id res chain seq x y z
N MET A 1 -15.41 10.04 21.55
CA MET A 1 -15.59 9.41 20.23
C MET A 1 -14.22 9.42 19.59
N THR A 2 -13.62 8.27 19.33
CA THR A 2 -12.35 8.23 18.60
C THR A 2 -12.69 8.65 17.18
N GLU A 3 -12.19 9.81 16.76
CA GLU A 3 -12.35 10.27 15.38
C GLU A 3 -11.66 9.24 14.47
N ALA A 4 -12.39 8.72 13.49
CA ALA A 4 -11.82 7.79 12.53
C ALA A 4 -10.79 8.54 11.69
N ALA A 5 -9.53 8.08 11.68
CA ALA A 5 -8.49 8.70 10.87
C ALA A 5 -8.89 8.66 9.39
N VAL A 6 -8.87 9.82 8.72
CA VAL A 6 -9.12 9.92 7.29
C VAL A 6 -7.80 9.74 6.54
N PHE A 7 -7.78 8.85 5.57
CA PHE A 7 -6.61 8.62 4.70
C PHE A 7 -6.90 9.11 3.29
N GLU A 8 -5.87 9.66 2.64
CA GLU A 8 -5.92 10.09 1.24
C GLU A 8 -4.86 9.37 0.39
N ILE A 9 -5.22 9.15 -0.87
CA ILE A 9 -4.33 8.62 -1.91
C ILE A 9 -3.93 9.77 -2.83
N VAL A 10 -2.64 10.01 -2.98
CA VAL A 10 -2.10 11.14 -3.76
C VAL A 10 -1.15 10.62 -4.84
N GLU A 11 -1.37 11.06 -6.09
CA GLU A 11 -0.41 10.90 -7.19
C GLU A 11 0.62 12.03 -7.10
N LEU A 12 1.89 11.68 -6.96
CA LEU A 12 3.01 12.61 -6.94
C LEU A 12 3.45 12.98 -8.36
N GLU A 13 4.24 14.04 -8.49
CA GLU A 13 4.73 14.54 -9.80
C GLU A 13 5.61 13.52 -10.53
N ASP A 14 6.23 12.57 -9.82
CA ASP A 14 7.03 11.49 -10.39
C ASP A 14 6.20 10.25 -10.77
N GLY A 15 4.88 10.31 -10.63
CA GLY A 15 3.95 9.22 -10.94
C GLY A 15 3.85 8.14 -9.87
N GLN A 16 4.44 8.37 -8.68
CA GLN A 16 4.24 7.51 -7.51
C GLN A 16 2.88 7.79 -6.87
N PHE A 17 2.25 6.75 -6.33
CA PHE A 17 1.02 6.88 -5.53
C PHE A 17 1.34 6.66 -4.07
N VAL A 18 0.89 7.56 -3.20
CA VAL A 18 1.14 7.47 -1.74
C VAL A 18 -0.16 7.47 -0.97
N LEU A 19 -0.21 6.67 0.10
CA LEU A 19 -1.26 6.69 1.11
C LEU A 19 -0.75 7.47 2.33
N ARG A 20 -1.49 8.46 2.80
CA ARG A 20 -1.14 9.25 3.99
C ARG A 20 -2.37 9.68 4.78
N ALA A 21 -2.19 10.01 6.05
CA ALA A 21 -3.25 10.60 6.86
C ALA A 21 -3.56 12.02 6.38
N ALA A 22 -4.84 12.34 6.24
CA ALA A 22 -5.30 13.66 5.78
C ALA A 22 -5.03 14.76 6.82
N ASP A 23 -5.04 14.40 8.11
CA ASP A 23 -4.92 15.32 9.24
C ASP A 23 -3.48 15.50 9.76
N SER A 24 -2.48 14.84 9.13
CA SER A 24 -1.08 15.01 9.53
C SER A 24 -0.48 16.28 8.95
N ASP A 25 -0.01 17.18 9.82
CA ASP A 25 0.82 18.34 9.45
C ASP A 25 2.09 17.89 8.69
N ASP A 26 2.62 16.72 9.03
CA ASP A 26 3.68 16.02 8.31
C ASP A 26 3.14 15.25 7.09
N LYS A 27 2.66 15.98 6.07
CA LYS A 27 2.20 15.44 4.76
C LYS A 27 3.26 14.63 4.00
N ASN A 28 4.45 14.48 4.56
CA ASN A 28 5.65 13.95 3.94
C ASN A 28 5.97 12.50 4.32
N GLU A 29 5.38 11.92 5.36
CA GLU A 29 5.64 10.52 5.72
C GLU A 29 4.47 9.63 5.24
N PRO A 30 4.61 8.95 4.09
CA PRO A 30 3.57 8.09 3.58
C PRO A 30 3.51 6.78 4.37
N LEU A 31 2.30 6.33 4.66
CA LEU A 31 2.02 5.02 5.28
C LEU A 31 2.38 3.88 4.32
N ALA A 32 2.15 4.10 3.03
CA ALA A 32 2.50 3.18 1.96
C ALA A 32 2.75 3.96 0.67
N SER A 33 3.55 3.37 -0.21
CA SER A 33 3.79 3.94 -1.53
C SER A 33 3.85 2.88 -2.62
N ILE A 34 3.31 3.21 -3.79
CA ILE A 34 3.29 2.37 -4.98
C ILE A 34 4.00 3.10 -6.10
N ARG A 35 5.00 2.43 -6.68
CA ARG A 35 5.71 2.90 -7.85
C ARG A 35 5.60 1.86 -8.96
N PHE A 36 5.02 2.27 -10.07
CA PHE A 36 5.01 1.47 -11.28
C PHE A 36 6.32 1.66 -12.06
N SER A 37 6.75 0.62 -12.76
CA SER A 37 7.77 0.79 -13.79
C SER A 37 7.24 1.62 -14.95
N SER A 38 8.12 2.25 -15.72
CA SER A 38 7.74 3.00 -16.92
C SER A 38 6.94 2.15 -17.92
N GLN A 39 7.34 0.90 -18.13
CA GLN A 39 6.63 -0.05 -18.98
C GLN A 39 5.21 -0.34 -18.48
N THR A 40 5.04 -0.49 -17.16
CA THR A 40 3.72 -0.72 -16.58
C THR A 40 2.84 0.53 -16.69
N LEU A 41 3.38 1.73 -16.53
CA LEU A 41 2.63 2.97 -16.73
C LEU A 41 2.10 3.10 -18.17
N GLU A 42 2.89 2.74 -19.17
CA GLU A 42 2.45 2.72 -20.58
C GLU A 42 1.33 1.71 -20.84
N LEU A 43 1.35 0.57 -20.14
CA LEU A 43 0.31 -0.45 -20.23
C LEU A 43 -0.99 0.02 -19.55
N LEU A 44 -0.87 0.60 -18.35
CA LEU A 44 -2.02 1.00 -17.54
C LEU A 44 -2.69 2.28 -18.04
N ARG A 45 -1.94 3.19 -18.69
CA ARG A 45 -2.46 4.44 -19.27
C ARG A 45 -3.34 5.25 -18.30
N HIS A 46 -4.65 5.26 -18.54
CA HIS A 46 -5.63 5.99 -17.75
C HIS A 46 -6.12 5.22 -16.52
N HIS A 47 -5.82 3.91 -16.42
CA HIS A 47 -6.23 3.04 -15.32
C HIS A 47 -5.21 2.96 -14.18
N ARG A 48 -4.08 3.67 -14.28
CA ARG A 48 -3.00 3.61 -13.26
C ARG A 48 -3.49 4.01 -11.87
N PHE A 49 -4.38 5.00 -11.78
CA PHE A 49 -4.95 5.44 -10.50
C PHE A 49 -5.90 4.38 -9.93
N ASP A 50 -6.80 3.83 -10.76
CA ASP A 50 -7.73 2.77 -10.33
C ASP A 50 -6.96 1.55 -9.80
N VAL A 51 -5.89 1.16 -10.49
CA VAL A 51 -5.04 0.03 -10.08
C VAL A 51 -4.32 0.34 -8.76
N ALA A 52 -3.74 1.54 -8.63
CA ALA A 52 -3.08 1.94 -7.38
C ALA A 52 -4.07 1.96 -6.20
N ARG A 53 -5.31 2.43 -6.43
CA ARG A 53 -6.39 2.43 -5.43
C ARG A 53 -6.70 1.01 -4.97
N GLU A 54 -6.96 0.09 -5.89
CA GLU A 54 -7.26 -1.31 -5.54
C GLU A 54 -6.09 -1.97 -4.79
N MET A 55 -4.85 -1.71 -5.20
CA MET A 55 -3.66 -2.23 -4.51
C MET A 55 -3.56 -1.72 -3.05
N LEU A 56 -3.87 -0.45 -2.82
CA LEU A 56 -3.88 0.14 -1.48
C LEU A 56 -5.07 -0.36 -0.65
N ASP A 57 -6.26 -0.48 -1.24
CA ASP A 57 -7.45 -1.05 -0.58
C ASP A 57 -7.18 -2.49 -0.11
N HIS A 58 -6.49 -3.29 -0.93
CA HIS A 58 -6.06 -4.65 -0.55
C HIS A 58 -5.00 -4.66 0.54
N LEU A 59 -4.04 -3.72 0.52
CA LEU A 59 -3.02 -3.60 1.56
C LEU A 59 -3.66 -3.31 2.93
N ILE A 60 -4.60 -2.35 2.98
CA ILE A 60 -5.31 -1.98 4.20
C ILE A 60 -6.14 -3.17 4.71
N SER A 61 -6.93 -3.78 3.82
CA SER A 61 -7.77 -4.94 4.17
C SER A 61 -6.93 -6.10 4.73
N ARG A 62 -5.75 -6.35 4.16
CA ARG A 62 -4.82 -7.38 4.66
C ARG A 62 -4.18 -6.99 5.98
N SER A 63 -3.79 -5.72 6.17
CA SER A 63 -3.18 -5.25 7.41
C SER A 63 -4.15 -5.35 8.59
N VAL A 64 -5.43 -5.03 8.38
CA VAL A 64 -6.47 -5.16 9.42
C VAL A 64 -6.71 -6.63 9.79
N LEU A 65 -6.53 -7.56 8.86
CA LEU A 65 -6.67 -9.00 9.10
C LEU A 65 -5.41 -9.66 9.68
N ALA A 66 -4.25 -8.98 9.68
CA ALA A 66 -2.99 -9.52 10.18
C ALA A 66 -2.76 -9.24 11.67
N ASP A 67 -3.63 -8.45 12.32
CA ASP A 67 -3.61 -8.19 13.76
C ASP A 67 -4.34 -9.26 14.58
N ASP A 68 -5.06 -10.19 13.94
CA ASP A 68 -5.69 -11.35 14.56
C ASP A 68 -4.89 -12.63 14.21
N ASP A 69 -3.84 -12.89 14.99
CA ASP A 69 -3.30 -14.24 15.32
C ASP A 69 -3.07 -15.23 14.15
N ASP A 70 -1.85 -15.30 13.60
CA ASP A 70 -1.32 -16.61 13.16
C ASP A 70 0.22 -16.59 13.04
N ALA A 71 0.85 -17.32 13.96
CA ALA A 71 2.25 -17.66 13.95
C ALA A 71 2.62 -18.34 12.62
N ILE A 72 3.49 -17.70 11.83
CA ILE A 72 4.15 -18.36 10.71
C ILE A 72 5.17 -19.33 11.32
N ASP A 73 4.75 -20.55 11.59
CA ASP A 73 5.65 -21.71 11.68
C ASP A 73 6.30 -21.87 10.30
N ALA A 74 7.44 -21.19 10.10
CA ALA A 74 8.24 -21.36 8.90
C ALA A 74 8.87 -22.75 8.97
N PRO A 75 8.51 -23.71 8.10
CA PRO A 75 9.23 -24.97 8.07
C PRO A 75 10.67 -24.70 7.65
N GLU A 76 11.61 -25.10 8.51
CA GLU A 76 13.05 -24.94 8.25
C GLU A 76 13.42 -25.56 6.89
N PRO A 77 14.26 -24.90 6.07
CA PRO A 77 14.64 -25.43 4.77
C PRO A 77 15.43 -26.72 4.96
N ALA A 78 14.87 -27.84 4.49
CA ALA A 78 15.55 -29.13 4.47
C ALA A 78 16.84 -29.00 3.65
N ALA A 79 17.98 -29.03 4.35
CA ALA A 79 19.29 -29.14 3.73
C ALA A 79 19.38 -30.47 2.98
N ILE A 80 19.40 -30.42 1.66
CA ILE A 80 19.73 -31.58 0.80
C ILE A 80 21.24 -31.80 0.95
N HIS A 81 21.62 -32.95 1.52
CA HIS A 81 22.99 -33.50 1.50
C HIS A 81 23.19 -34.36 0.26
#